data_AF-A0ABC8WZ71-F1
#
_entry.id   AF-A0ABC8WZ71-F1
#
_cell.length_a   1.000
_cell.length_b   1.000
_cell.length_c   1.000
_cell.angle_alpha   90.00
_cell.angle_beta   90.00
_cell.angle_gamma   90.00
#
_symmetry.space_group_name_H-M   'P 1'
#
loop_
_entity.id
_entity.type
_entity.pdbx_description
1 polymer ?
#
loop_
_entity_poly.entity_id
_entity_poly.type
_entity_poly.pdbx_seq_one_letter_code
_entity_poly.pdbx_strand_id
1 'polypeptide(L)'
;MAEEARNADTPAEEPAKDDVAEEKAAMPAPEESKALVVVEGDEKPAATDGSRDRDAFLTRVATDKTTSLIRAWEESEKAKADNRQKKPPLCCYMMMLCVCSFHESDCLNFLCPGRAARRLANVTSWENSKVAQMEAELKKIHLEMKKAAQAEKLRNSAAAARRAAEEKRAAAVAMRGEEVIRAEEAAARYRATGQAPAKLFGLGRFRRG
;
A
#
# COMPACT_ATOMS: atom_id res chain seq x y z
N MET A 1 -18.25 28.96 29.50
CA MET A 1 -19.68 28.67 29.73
C MET A 1 -20.29 28.47 28.36
N ALA A 2 -20.54 27.27 27.84
CA ALA A 2 -20.66 25.90 28.33
C ALA A 2 -19.92 25.00 27.29
N GLU A 3 -19.16 23.94 27.55
CA GLU A 3 -19.26 22.79 28.46
C GLU A 3 -20.61 22.06 28.44
N GLU A 4 -20.72 21.01 27.65
CA GLU A 4 -21.16 19.72 28.19
C GLU A 4 -20.61 18.57 27.35
N ALA A 5 -19.90 17.69 28.04
CA ALA A 5 -19.35 16.42 27.58
C ALA A 5 -20.33 15.29 27.87
N ARG A 6 -20.44 14.30 26.97
CA ARG A 6 -20.69 12.86 27.26
C ARG A 6 -20.02 12.06 26.12
N ASN A 7 -18.84 11.48 26.32
CA ASN A 7 -18.56 10.11 26.82
C ASN A 7 -19.52 9.07 26.21
N ALA A 8 -19.07 8.19 25.31
CA ALA A 8 -18.17 7.03 25.48
C ALA A 8 -19.01 5.76 25.56
N ASP A 9 -18.89 4.88 24.57
CA ASP A 9 -19.13 3.45 24.73
C ASP A 9 -18.46 2.68 23.58
N THR A 10 -17.29 2.14 23.89
CA THR A 10 -16.79 0.86 23.37
C THR A 10 -17.08 -0.18 24.46
N PRO A 11 -17.76 -1.29 24.11
CA PRO A 11 -17.42 -2.57 24.75
C PRO A 11 -16.70 -3.57 23.82
N ALA A 12 -15.65 -4.19 24.37
CA ALA A 12 -14.83 -5.30 23.89
C ALA A 12 -15.61 -6.66 23.88
N GLU A 13 -15.45 -7.53 22.86
CA GLU A 13 -14.65 -8.80 22.84
C GLU A 13 -15.43 -10.02 23.40
N GLU A 14 -16.01 -10.91 22.58
CA GLU A 14 -15.53 -12.20 21.97
C GLU A 14 -16.36 -13.41 22.52
N PRO A 15 -16.24 -14.68 22.06
CA PRO A 15 -15.88 -15.25 20.74
C PRO A 15 -16.81 -16.43 20.30
N ALA A 16 -16.84 -16.78 19.00
CA ALA A 16 -16.89 -18.19 18.53
C ALA A 16 -17.03 -18.32 16.99
N LYS A 17 -16.03 -18.98 16.36
CA LYS A 17 -16.09 -20.20 15.49
C LYS A 17 -17.07 -20.13 14.29
N ASP A 18 -16.68 -20.38 13.03
CA ASP A 18 -15.94 -21.54 12.53
C ASP A 18 -15.10 -21.22 11.28
N ASP A 19 -13.87 -21.75 11.28
CA ASP A 19 -13.02 -21.97 10.13
C ASP A 19 -13.55 -23.12 9.25
N VAL A 20 -13.67 -22.89 7.95
CA VAL A 20 -13.64 -23.94 6.91
C VAL A 20 -12.45 -23.59 6.02
N ALA A 21 -11.25 -24.07 6.36
CA ALA A 21 -10.75 -25.41 6.05
C ALA A 21 -10.61 -25.63 4.53
N GLU A 22 -9.47 -25.18 4.03
CA GLU A 22 -8.75 -25.84 2.95
C GLU A 22 -8.30 -27.23 3.42
N GLU A 23 -8.88 -28.29 2.87
CA GLU A 23 -8.28 -29.64 2.85
C GLU A 23 -8.86 -30.39 1.64
N LYS A 24 -8.10 -30.51 0.55
CA LYS A 24 -7.28 -31.70 0.25
C LYS A 24 -8.09 -33.00 0.38
N ALA A 25 -8.84 -33.34 -0.66
CA ALA A 25 -9.42 -34.67 -0.81
C ALA A 25 -8.31 -35.70 -1.08
N ALA A 26 -8.02 -36.54 -0.09
CA ALA A 26 -7.27 -37.79 -0.22
C ALA A 26 -7.84 -38.84 0.74
N MET A 27 -8.42 -39.92 0.22
CA MET A 27 -8.61 -41.25 0.83
C MET A 27 -8.99 -42.26 -0.28
N PRO A 28 -8.87 -43.61 -0.14
CA PRO A 28 -8.35 -44.42 0.98
C PRO A 28 -7.32 -45.53 0.60
N ALA A 29 -6.82 -46.18 1.65
CA ALA A 29 -5.81 -47.25 1.77
C ALA A 29 -5.96 -48.51 0.87
N PRO A 30 -4.89 -49.32 0.80
CA PRO A 30 -4.98 -50.66 1.39
C PRO A 30 -3.86 -50.96 2.40
N GLU A 31 -4.26 -51.30 3.62
CA GLU A 31 -3.43 -52.01 4.59
C GLU A 31 -3.63 -53.51 4.41
N GLU A 32 -2.55 -54.26 4.18
CA GLU A 32 -2.34 -55.55 4.83
C GLU A 32 -0.82 -55.79 4.90
N SER A 33 -0.25 -55.62 6.09
CA SER A 33 1.05 -56.18 6.47
C SER A 33 0.82 -57.27 7.51
N LYS A 34 1.04 -58.53 7.11
CA LYS A 34 1.35 -59.64 8.02
C LYS A 34 2.72 -60.21 7.63
N ALA A 35 3.62 -60.16 8.60
CA ALA A 35 5.02 -60.54 8.50
C ALA A 35 5.27 -62.04 8.75
N LEU A 36 6.34 -62.56 8.14
CA LEU A 36 7.16 -63.73 8.50
C LEU A 36 8.45 -63.62 7.63
N VAL A 37 9.55 -62.97 8.06
CA VAL A 37 10.65 -63.38 8.98
C VAL A 37 11.73 -64.29 8.34
N VAL A 38 12.94 -63.71 8.17
CA VAL A 38 14.34 -64.27 8.24
C VAL A 38 14.87 -64.98 6.96
N VAL A 39 16.04 -64.62 6.38
CA VAL A 39 17.44 -64.67 6.90
C VAL A 39 18.37 -63.60 6.28
N GLU A 40 19.21 -62.97 7.11
CA GLU A 40 20.40 -62.14 6.80
C GLU A 40 21.59 -62.95 6.26
N GLY A 41 22.45 -62.33 5.45
CA GLY A 41 23.70 -62.93 4.99
C GLY A 41 24.55 -62.04 4.08
N ASP A 42 25.24 -61.10 4.72
CA ASP A 42 26.50 -60.39 4.43
C ASP A 42 27.36 -60.55 3.14
N GLU A 43 27.97 -59.40 2.82
CA GLU A 43 29.35 -59.13 2.34
C GLU A 43 29.77 -59.25 0.84
N LYS A 44 29.98 -58.05 0.25
CA LYS A 44 31.06 -57.51 -0.64
C LYS A 44 32.16 -58.51 -1.12
N PRO A 45 32.80 -58.39 -2.32
CA PRO A 45 32.86 -57.30 -3.32
C PRO A 45 32.57 -57.78 -4.77
N ALA A 46 32.72 -56.84 -5.73
CA ALA A 46 32.93 -57.06 -7.17
C ALA A 46 31.73 -56.75 -8.06
N ALA A 47 31.88 -55.65 -8.80
CA ALA A 47 31.34 -55.46 -10.15
C ALA A 47 29.83 -55.74 -10.33
N THR A 48 28.97 -54.99 -9.63
CA THR A 48 27.52 -54.92 -9.96
C THR A 48 27.04 -53.50 -10.30
N ASP A 49 27.98 -52.56 -10.46
CA ASP A 49 27.79 -51.14 -10.80
C ASP A 49 27.30 -50.92 -12.25
N GLY A 50 27.02 -52.00 -12.97
CA GLY A 50 26.49 -51.96 -14.34
C GLY A 50 25.06 -52.47 -14.47
N SER A 51 24.57 -53.36 -13.60
CA SER A 51 23.22 -53.92 -13.77
C SER A 51 22.14 -53.05 -13.14
N ARG A 52 22.37 -52.60 -11.91
CA ARG A 52 21.45 -51.73 -11.18
C ARG A 52 21.36 -50.35 -11.83
N ASP A 53 22.48 -49.85 -12.36
CA ASP A 53 22.54 -48.62 -13.16
C ASP A 53 21.91 -48.77 -14.54
N ARG A 54 21.97 -49.94 -15.17
CA ARG A 54 21.19 -50.22 -16.39
C ARG A 54 19.70 -50.22 -16.12
N ASP A 55 19.23 -50.82 -15.04
CA ASP A 55 17.80 -50.83 -14.69
C ASP A 55 17.32 -49.41 -14.30
N ALA A 56 18.14 -48.65 -13.56
CA ALA A 56 17.91 -47.23 -13.30
C ALA A 56 17.93 -46.38 -14.57
N PHE A 57 18.76 -46.72 -15.55
CA PHE A 57 18.81 -46.06 -16.86
C PHE A 57 17.59 -46.41 -17.71
N LEU A 58 17.17 -47.67 -17.76
CA LEU A 58 15.99 -48.12 -18.50
C LEU A 58 14.71 -47.52 -17.93
N THR A 59 14.60 -47.40 -16.60
CA THR A 59 13.49 -46.69 -15.96
C THR A 59 13.51 -45.19 -16.28
N ARG A 60 14.67 -44.52 -16.27
CA ARG A 60 14.80 -43.12 -16.69
C ARG A 60 14.39 -42.93 -18.17
N VAL A 61 14.86 -43.79 -19.06
CA VAL A 61 14.51 -43.76 -20.48
C VAL A 61 13.02 -44.05 -20.68
N ALA A 62 12.45 -44.98 -19.92
CA ALA A 62 11.02 -45.26 -19.96
C ALA A 62 10.21 -44.05 -19.45
N THR A 63 10.63 -43.42 -18.34
CA THR A 63 9.97 -42.21 -17.83
C THR A 63 10.12 -41.05 -18.81
N ASP A 64 11.27 -40.85 -19.43
CA ASP A 64 11.50 -39.81 -20.44
C ASP A 64 10.64 -40.00 -21.68
N LYS A 65 10.42 -41.25 -22.09
CA LYS A 65 9.48 -41.57 -23.17
C LYS A 65 8.04 -41.24 -22.76
N THR A 66 7.62 -41.58 -21.54
CA THR A 66 6.27 -41.26 -21.06
C THR A 66 6.05 -39.76 -20.88
N THR A 67 7.01 -39.02 -20.33
CA THR A 67 6.92 -37.57 -20.15
C THR A 67 6.91 -36.85 -21.50
N SER A 68 7.66 -37.35 -22.49
CA SER A 68 7.64 -36.82 -23.86
C SER A 68 6.28 -37.03 -24.54
N LEU A 69 5.66 -38.21 -24.38
CA LEU A 69 4.31 -38.50 -24.88
C LEU A 69 3.23 -37.63 -24.21
N ILE A 70 3.33 -37.44 -22.90
CA ILE A 70 2.43 -36.57 -22.13
C ILE A 70 2.56 -35.12 -22.62
N ARG A 71 3.79 -34.59 -22.72
CA ARG A 71 4.02 -33.22 -23.24
C ARG A 71 3.48 -33.05 -24.66
N ALA A 72 3.73 -34.00 -25.54
CA ALA A 72 3.22 -33.95 -26.91
C ALA A 72 1.67 -33.98 -26.96
N TRP A 73 1.04 -34.77 -26.08
CA TRP A 73 -0.42 -34.78 -25.96
C TRP A 73 -0.96 -33.47 -25.39
N GLU A 74 -0.35 -32.94 -24.33
CA GLU A 74 -0.69 -31.64 -23.73
C GLU A 74 -0.57 -30.51 -24.74
N GLU A 75 0.52 -30.46 -25.51
CA GLU A 75 0.70 -29.49 -26.60
C GLU A 75 -0.35 -29.67 -27.70
N SER A 76 -0.73 -30.92 -28.03
CA SER A 76 -1.80 -31.19 -29.00
C SER A 76 -3.18 -30.72 -28.51
N GLU A 77 -3.48 -30.87 -27.22
CA GLU A 77 -4.72 -30.39 -26.62
C GLU A 77 -4.74 -28.87 -26.50
N LYS A 78 -3.60 -28.27 -26.11
CA LYS A 78 -3.41 -26.81 -26.09
C LYS A 78 -3.58 -26.21 -27.49
N ALA A 79 -2.98 -26.83 -28.51
CA ALA A 79 -3.15 -26.42 -29.90
C ALA A 79 -4.61 -26.56 -30.37
N LYS A 80 -5.34 -27.60 -29.96
CA LYS A 80 -6.78 -27.72 -30.23
C LYS A 80 -7.58 -26.59 -29.56
N ALA A 81 -7.24 -26.20 -28.33
CA ALA A 81 -7.88 -25.09 -27.64
C ALA A 81 -7.62 -23.75 -28.34
N ASP A 82 -6.39 -23.49 -28.78
CA ASP A 82 -6.04 -22.29 -29.54
C ASP A 82 -6.70 -22.27 -30.92
N ASN A 83 -6.77 -23.41 -31.61
CA ASN A 83 -7.46 -23.52 -32.90
C ASN A 83 -8.98 -23.30 -32.77
N ARG A 84 -9.60 -23.73 -31.66
CA ARG A 84 -11.01 -23.40 -31.35
C ARG A 84 -11.22 -21.90 -31.14
N GLN A 85 -10.22 -21.19 -30.65
CA GLN A 85 -10.26 -19.75 -30.39
C GLN A 85 -9.90 -18.90 -31.62
N LYS A 86 -9.01 -19.41 -32.47
CA LYS A 86 -8.56 -18.80 -33.73
C LYS A 86 -9.55 -18.99 -34.88
N LYS A 87 -10.49 -19.95 -34.78
CA LYS A 87 -11.58 -20.09 -35.76
C LYS A 87 -12.35 -18.76 -35.83
N PRO A 88 -12.24 -18.00 -36.93
CA PRO A 88 -12.97 -16.76 -37.05
C PRO A 88 -14.47 -17.09 -37.10
N PRO A 89 -15.35 -16.26 -36.51
CA PRO A 89 -16.78 -16.42 -36.71
C PRO A 89 -17.09 -16.34 -38.22
N LEU A 90 -18.12 -17.05 -38.68
CA LEU A 90 -18.61 -17.04 -40.08
C LEU A 90 -18.79 -15.62 -40.65
N CYS A 91 -18.95 -14.61 -39.79
CA CYS A 91 -18.92 -13.19 -40.10
C CYS A 91 -17.66 -12.73 -40.86
N CYS A 92 -16.46 -13.26 -40.55
CA CYS A 92 -15.23 -12.89 -41.25
C CYS A 92 -15.14 -13.51 -42.66
N TYR A 93 -15.75 -14.68 -42.87
CA TYR A 93 -15.77 -15.35 -44.18
C TYR A 93 -16.74 -14.66 -45.16
N MET A 94 -17.76 -13.98 -44.64
CA MET A 94 -18.69 -13.17 -45.43
C MET A 94 -18.12 -11.80 -45.80
N MET A 95 -17.23 -11.22 -44.98
CA MET A 95 -16.60 -9.93 -45.27
C MET A 95 -15.42 -10.04 -46.27
N MET A 96 -14.76 -11.21 -46.34
CA MET A 96 -13.67 -11.52 -47.29
C MET A 96 -14.09 -11.45 -48.77
N LEU A 97 -15.40 -11.43 -49.07
CA LEU A 97 -15.91 -11.28 -50.44
C LEU A 97 -16.22 -9.82 -50.82
N CYS A 98 -16.20 -8.87 -49.88
CA CYS A 98 -16.71 -7.52 -50.15
C CYS A 98 -15.64 -6.45 -50.39
N VAL A 99 -14.42 -6.54 -49.84
CA VAL A 99 -13.38 -5.53 -50.11
C VAL A 99 -11.99 -6.13 -49.89
N CYS A 100 -11.13 -6.14 -50.93
CA CYS A 100 -9.74 -5.66 -50.82
C CYS A 100 -8.93 -5.85 -52.12
N SER A 101 -8.79 -4.75 -52.86
CA SER A 101 -7.53 -4.41 -53.54
C SER A 101 -6.56 -3.69 -52.58
N PHE A 102 -6.52 -4.07 -51.29
CA PHE A 102 -5.61 -3.44 -50.32
C PHE A 102 -5.10 -4.45 -49.29
N HIS A 103 -3.78 -4.67 -49.36
CA HIS A 103 -2.84 -5.33 -48.45
C HIS A 103 -3.37 -6.32 -47.38
N GLU A 104 -3.10 -7.61 -47.62
CA GLU A 104 -3.61 -8.79 -46.92
C GLU A 104 -3.09 -8.99 -45.47
N SER A 105 -2.10 -8.20 -45.03
CA SER A 105 -1.32 -8.51 -43.82
C SER A 105 -1.83 -7.85 -42.53
N ASP A 106 -2.55 -6.71 -42.62
CA ASP A 106 -2.91 -5.89 -41.45
C ASP A 106 -4.38 -6.00 -41.02
N CYS A 107 -5.27 -6.50 -41.89
CA CYS A 107 -6.71 -6.59 -41.59
C CYS A 107 -7.07 -7.69 -40.58
N LEU A 108 -6.27 -8.75 -40.48
CA LEU A 108 -6.56 -9.90 -39.59
C LEU A 108 -6.41 -9.57 -38.10
N ASN A 109 -5.56 -8.60 -37.73
CA ASN A 109 -5.40 -8.19 -36.34
C ASN A 109 -6.34 -7.04 -35.95
N PHE A 110 -6.78 -6.21 -36.90
CA PHE A 110 -7.54 -5.00 -36.60
C PHE A 110 -9.06 -5.23 -36.50
N LEU A 111 -9.64 -6.16 -37.27
CA LEU A 111 -11.11 -6.23 -37.41
C LEU A 111 -11.81 -7.34 -36.62
N CYS A 112 -11.08 -8.30 -36.04
CA CYS A 112 -11.69 -9.28 -35.15
C CYS A 112 -10.71 -9.89 -34.13
N PRO A 113 -10.53 -9.27 -32.94
CA PRO A 113 -9.82 -9.94 -31.86
C PRO A 113 -10.57 -11.23 -31.49
N GLY A 114 -9.86 -12.35 -31.49
CA GLY A 114 -10.40 -13.65 -31.10
C GLY A 114 -11.05 -13.61 -29.71
N ARG A 115 -11.90 -14.60 -29.38
CA ARG A 115 -12.69 -14.59 -28.13
C ARG A 115 -11.86 -14.36 -26.87
N ALA A 116 -10.63 -14.89 -26.80
CA ALA A 116 -9.71 -14.67 -25.69
C ALA A 116 -9.17 -13.24 -25.65
N ALA A 117 -8.74 -12.69 -26.80
CA ALA A 117 -8.29 -11.31 -26.88
C ALA A 117 -9.37 -10.31 -26.46
N ARG A 118 -10.65 -10.55 -26.81
CA ARG A 118 -11.77 -9.72 -26.35
C ARG A 118 -12.00 -9.83 -24.84
N ARG A 119 -11.87 -11.02 -24.26
CA ARG A 119 -11.96 -11.21 -22.80
C ARG A 119 -10.83 -10.49 -22.08
N LEU A 120 -9.60 -10.59 -22.58
CA LEU A 120 -8.45 -9.87 -22.04
C LEU A 120 -8.64 -8.35 -22.16
N ALA A 121 -9.11 -7.84 -23.31
CA ALA A 121 -9.41 -6.42 -23.49
C ALA A 121 -10.52 -5.92 -22.53
N ASN A 122 -11.50 -6.75 -22.21
CA ASN A 122 -12.52 -6.41 -21.21
C ASN A 122 -11.93 -6.37 -19.79
N VAL A 123 -11.05 -7.32 -19.45
CA VAL A 123 -10.35 -7.32 -18.15
C VAL A 123 -9.43 -6.12 -18.03
N THR A 124 -8.62 -5.82 -19.05
CA THR A 124 -7.70 -4.67 -19.02
C THR A 124 -8.45 -3.34 -19.00
N SER A 125 -9.55 -3.20 -19.73
CA SER A 125 -10.37 -1.97 -19.65
C SER A 125 -11.01 -1.80 -18.27
N TRP A 126 -11.45 -2.89 -17.62
CA TRP A 126 -11.95 -2.86 -16.25
C TRP A 126 -10.84 -2.52 -15.23
N GLU A 127 -9.65 -3.12 -15.37
CA GLU A 127 -8.46 -2.80 -14.57
C GLU A 127 -8.10 -1.32 -14.71
N ASN A 128 -8.01 -0.81 -15.94
CA ASN A 128 -7.73 0.60 -16.21
C ASN A 128 -8.77 1.52 -15.58
N SER A 129 -10.06 1.13 -15.60
CA SER A 129 -11.12 1.87 -14.92
C SER A 129 -10.90 1.91 -13.40
N LYS A 130 -10.51 0.80 -12.78
CA LYS A 130 -10.21 0.73 -11.35
C LYS A 130 -8.94 1.48 -10.97
N VAL A 131 -7.87 1.36 -11.75
CA VAL A 131 -6.64 2.12 -11.55
C VAL A 131 -6.93 3.61 -11.65
N ALA A 132 -7.71 4.06 -12.66
CA ALA A 132 -8.10 5.45 -12.79
C ALA A 132 -8.95 5.95 -11.60
N GLN A 133 -9.84 5.11 -11.04
CA GLN A 133 -10.59 5.44 -9.81
C GLN A 133 -9.63 5.67 -8.62
N MET A 134 -8.72 4.74 -8.37
CA MET A 134 -7.78 4.85 -7.23
C MET A 134 -6.79 6.00 -7.39
N GLU A 135 -6.29 6.26 -8.61
CA GLU A 135 -5.41 7.39 -8.89
C GLU A 135 -6.09 8.74 -8.66
N ALA A 136 -7.40 8.85 -8.97
CA ALA A 136 -8.17 10.06 -8.71
C ALA A 136 -8.32 10.30 -7.20
N GLU A 137 -8.59 9.25 -6.41
CA GLU A 137 -8.65 9.33 -4.95
C GLU A 137 -7.30 9.73 -4.35
N LEU A 138 -6.19 9.14 -4.84
CA LEU A 138 -4.84 9.49 -4.39
C LEU A 138 -4.52 10.96 -4.69
N LYS A 139 -4.86 11.46 -5.89
CA LYS A 139 -4.70 12.88 -6.24
C LYS A 139 -5.53 13.79 -5.33
N LYS A 140 -6.75 13.38 -4.98
CA LYS A 140 -7.61 14.12 -4.04
C LYS A 140 -6.96 14.21 -2.66
N ILE A 141 -6.53 13.07 -2.10
CA ILE A 141 -5.85 13.01 -0.80
C ILE A 141 -4.57 13.87 -0.82
N HIS A 142 -3.78 13.82 -1.89
CA HIS A 142 -2.57 14.64 -2.04
C HIS A 142 -2.85 16.14 -2.01
N LEU A 143 -3.91 16.58 -2.70
CA LEU A 143 -4.33 17.97 -2.67
C LEU A 143 -4.85 18.38 -1.28
N GLU A 144 -5.57 17.51 -0.59
CA GLU A 144 -6.02 17.74 0.78
C GLU A 144 -4.84 17.84 1.77
N MET A 145 -3.84 16.96 1.66
CA MET A 145 -2.62 17.02 2.46
C MET A 145 -1.82 18.30 2.21
N LYS A 146 -1.70 18.75 0.95
CA LYS A 146 -1.06 20.04 0.63
C LYS A 146 -1.81 21.22 1.25
N LYS A 147 -3.14 21.22 1.20
CA LYS A 147 -3.98 22.24 1.83
C LYS A 147 -3.80 22.21 3.36
N ALA A 148 -3.77 21.03 3.97
CA ALA A 148 -3.53 20.86 5.39
C ALA A 148 -2.14 21.39 5.80
N ALA A 149 -1.09 21.07 5.04
CA ALA A 149 0.27 21.56 5.29
C ALA A 149 0.38 23.09 5.15
N GLN A 150 -0.29 23.70 4.16
CA GLN A 150 -0.36 25.16 4.05
C GLN A 150 -1.13 25.79 5.21
N ALA A 151 -2.26 25.20 5.60
CA ALA A 151 -3.03 25.64 6.75
C ALA A 151 -2.23 25.53 8.06
N GLU A 152 -1.44 24.47 8.23
CA GLU A 152 -0.56 24.31 9.39
C GLU A 152 0.56 25.34 9.39
N LYS A 153 1.19 25.63 8.25
CA LYS A 153 2.18 26.72 8.14
C LYS A 153 1.60 28.07 8.57
N LEU A 154 0.38 28.38 8.16
CA LEU A 154 -0.32 29.60 8.57
C LEU A 154 -0.71 29.58 10.06
N ARG A 155 -1.09 28.42 10.61
CA ARG A 155 -1.33 28.25 12.05
C ARG A 155 -0.05 28.42 12.87
N ASN A 156 1.06 27.87 12.40
CA ASN A 156 2.37 27.97 13.05
C ASN A 156 2.91 29.41 12.98
N SER A 157 2.76 30.10 11.86
CA SER A 157 3.15 31.52 11.76
C SER A 157 2.27 32.42 12.64
N ALA A 158 0.96 32.16 12.70
CA ALA A 158 0.06 32.87 13.62
C ALA A 158 0.41 32.60 15.10
N ALA A 159 0.78 31.37 15.45
CA ALA A 159 1.23 31.03 16.81
C ALA A 159 2.56 31.73 17.16
N ALA A 160 3.51 31.79 16.22
CA ALA A 160 4.77 32.53 16.40
C ALA A 160 4.53 34.03 16.60
N ALA A 161 3.62 34.63 15.83
CA ALA A 161 3.24 36.04 15.99
C ALA A 161 2.59 36.31 17.36
N ARG A 162 1.74 35.40 17.86
CA ARG A 162 1.15 35.50 19.20
C ARG A 162 2.22 35.43 20.29
N ARG A 163 3.14 34.46 20.22
CA ARG A 163 4.27 34.36 21.16
C ARG A 163 5.15 35.61 21.16
N ALA A 164 5.50 36.13 19.98
CA ALA A 164 6.30 37.35 19.87
C ALA A 164 5.56 38.59 20.41
N ALA A 165 4.23 38.68 20.22
CA ALA A 165 3.43 39.74 20.80
C ALA A 165 3.34 39.63 22.33
N GLU A 166 3.20 38.42 22.86
CA GLU A 166 3.20 38.14 24.30
C GLU A 166 4.55 38.44 24.94
N GLU A 167 5.66 38.09 24.29
CA GLU A 167 7.01 38.45 24.73
C GLU A 167 7.20 39.97 24.81
N LYS A 168 6.74 40.70 23.79
CA LYS A 168 6.76 42.18 23.81
C LYS A 168 5.89 42.76 24.93
N ARG A 169 4.72 42.17 25.19
CA ARG A 169 3.85 42.57 26.31
C ARG A 169 4.53 42.29 27.66
N ALA A 170 5.13 41.12 27.82
CA ALA A 170 5.88 40.74 29.02
C ALA A 170 7.07 41.67 29.26
N ALA A 171 7.84 41.97 28.21
CA ALA A 171 8.96 42.91 28.28
C ALA A 171 8.50 44.32 28.69
N ALA A 172 7.41 44.83 28.12
CA ALA A 172 6.88 46.14 28.51
C ALA A 172 6.40 46.17 29.98
N VAL A 173 5.79 45.08 30.45
CA VAL A 173 5.38 44.96 31.86
C VAL A 173 6.61 44.88 32.77
N ALA A 174 7.66 44.14 32.39
CA ALA A 174 8.91 44.06 33.13
C ALA A 174 9.61 45.44 33.22
N MET A 175 9.71 46.17 32.10
CA MET A 175 10.27 47.52 32.07
C MET A 175 9.50 48.49 32.98
N ARG A 176 8.16 48.43 32.96
CA ARG A 176 7.33 49.23 33.87
C ARG A 176 7.55 48.85 35.33
N GLY A 177 7.68 47.55 35.63
CA GLY A 177 7.99 47.07 36.99
C GLY A 177 9.34 47.59 37.48
N GLU A 178 10.37 47.58 36.62
CA GLU A 178 11.70 48.11 36.94
C GLU A 178 11.67 49.62 37.24
N GLU A 179 10.96 50.40 36.43
CA GLU A 179 10.79 51.84 36.65
C GLU A 179 10.11 52.16 37.99
N VAL A 180 9.12 51.37 38.37
CA VAL A 180 8.43 51.50 39.67
C VAL A 180 9.39 51.19 40.82
N ILE A 181 10.12 50.06 40.75
CA ILE A 181 11.11 49.70 41.78
C ILE A 181 12.18 50.80 41.90
N ARG A 182 12.69 51.32 40.77
CA ARG A 182 13.67 52.40 40.76
C ARG A 182 13.13 53.68 41.42
N ALA A 183 11.86 54.00 41.20
CA ALA A 183 11.20 55.14 41.85
C ALA A 183 11.04 54.92 43.37
N GLU A 184 10.69 53.70 43.78
CA GLU A 184 10.58 53.32 45.19
C GLU A 184 11.94 53.36 45.90
N GLU A 185 12.99 52.84 45.28
CA GLU A 185 14.37 52.93 45.79
C GLU A 185 14.82 54.38 45.91
N ALA A 186 14.56 55.22 44.91
CA ALA A 186 14.86 56.64 44.97
C ALA A 186 14.10 57.33 46.12
N ALA A 187 12.81 57.04 46.28
CA ALA A 187 12.01 57.56 47.39
C ALA A 187 12.56 57.10 48.76
N ALA A 188 12.96 55.84 48.89
CA ALA A 188 13.60 55.31 50.10
C ALA A 188 14.94 56.00 50.40
N ARG A 189 15.76 56.27 49.39
CA ARG A 189 17.02 57.04 49.53
C ARG A 189 16.76 58.44 50.09
N TYR A 190 15.79 59.18 49.55
CA TYR A 190 15.41 60.50 50.07
C TYR A 190 14.88 60.45 51.50
N ARG A 191 14.09 59.41 51.85
CA ARG A 191 13.64 59.20 53.24
C ARG A 191 14.80 58.95 54.20
N ALA A 192 15.83 58.22 53.77
CA ALA A 192 17.00 57.91 54.59
C ALA A 192 17.95 59.11 54.78
N THR A 193 18.16 59.94 53.74
CA THR A 193 19.05 61.11 53.82
C THR A 193 18.37 62.36 54.38
N GLY A 194 17.04 62.36 54.54
CA GLY A 194 16.27 63.51 55.03
C GLY A 194 16.25 64.70 54.07
N GLN A 195 16.72 64.53 52.83
CA GLN A 195 16.85 65.59 51.84
C GLN A 195 15.67 65.55 50.86
N ALA A 196 14.96 66.68 50.71
CA ALA A 196 13.83 66.75 49.80
C ALA A 196 14.29 66.69 48.32
N PRO A 197 13.54 66.03 47.42
CA PRO A 197 13.88 65.98 46.00
C PRO A 197 13.96 67.39 45.40
N ALA A 198 15.12 67.78 44.89
CA ALA A 198 15.37 69.13 44.37
C ALA A 198 14.59 69.45 43.07
N LYS A 199 14.17 68.43 42.31
CA LYS A 199 13.26 68.56 41.16
C LYS A 199 11.85 68.19 41.59
N LEU A 200 11.17 69.13 42.24
CA LEU A 200 9.74 69.03 42.53
C LEU A 200 8.97 68.98 41.20
N PHE A 201 8.15 67.93 41.06
CA PHE A 201 7.09 67.74 40.06
C PHE A 201 7.05 68.75 38.90
N GLY A 202 7.44 68.29 37.70
CA GLY A 202 7.44 69.11 36.50
C GLY A 202 6.11 69.82 36.28
N LEU A 203 6.14 71.16 36.38
CA LEU A 203 5.07 72.06 35.95
C LEU A 203 4.80 71.85 34.45
N GLY A 204 3.65 71.21 34.15
CA GLY A 204 2.78 71.46 33.00
C GLY A 204 3.32 71.25 31.58
N ARG A 205 2.63 70.38 30.82
CA ARG A 205 1.97 70.78 29.54
C ARG A 205 0.73 69.90 29.29
N PHE A 206 -0.39 70.29 29.90
CA PHE A 206 -1.72 69.86 29.46
C PHE A 206 -2.04 70.61 28.16
N ARG A 207 -1.66 70.03 27.02
CA ARG A 207 -2.01 70.58 25.70
C ARG A 207 -3.45 70.15 25.40
N ARG A 208 -4.41 70.97 25.80
CA ARG A 208 -5.78 70.94 25.25
C ARG A 208 -5.71 71.48 23.82
N GLY A 209 -6.12 70.68 22.85
CA GLY A 209 -6.30 71.01 21.44
C GLY A 209 -7.20 69.95 20.82
#